data_AF-A0A5A7V9Q6-F1
#
_entry.id   AF-A0A5A7V9Q6-F1
#
_cell.length_a   1.000
_cell.length_b   1.000
_cell.length_c   1.000
_cell.angle_alpha   90.00
_cell.angle_beta   90.00
_cell.angle_gamma   90.00
#
_symmetry.space_group_name_H-M   'P 1'
#
loop_
_entity.id
_entity.type
_entity.pdbx_description
1 polymer ?
#
loop_
_entity_poly.entity_id
_entity_poly.type
_entity_poly.pdbx_seq_one_letter_code
_entity_poly.pdbx_strand_id
1 'polypeptide(L)'
;MNERLRGCVNVDLEPLLYFPYSGVGFPTPTLASFEIPISVRYLFFTSFSISHSYRVDLGGMSILPKGDSIQIREVWNANLEEEFALIRAIVDKFNYIAMDTEFPGVVLRPLGTFKNINDFNYRTLKDNVEMLKLIQLGLTFSDEDGNLPTCGTDKFCIWQFNFREFNIGSDIFASDSIELLRQCGIDFQKNNEEGIDVNRFGELLMSSGVVLNDDVNWVTFHSGYDFGYLLKLLTCRGLPNDQAGFFELINVYFPVVYDIKHLMKFCNSLHGGLNKLAELLEVERIGVCHQAGSDSLLTACTFRKLRDTFFNGSIQKYAGVLYGLGVENGQRTN
;
A
#
# COMPACT_ATOMS: atom_id res chain seq x y z
N MET A 1 38.22 4.61 -5.15
CA MET A 1 37.94 5.70 -4.19
C MET A 1 36.48 5.51 -3.81
N ASN A 2 36.29 4.87 -2.67
CA ASN A 2 35.10 4.13 -2.25
C ASN A 2 34.04 5.03 -1.62
N GLU A 3 32.80 4.54 -1.71
CA GLU A 3 31.72 4.65 -0.74
C GLU A 3 31.36 6.05 -0.22
N ARG A 4 30.18 6.52 -0.63
CA ARG A 4 29.18 7.15 0.25
C ARG A 4 27.93 7.44 -0.56
N LEU A 5 26.87 6.70 -0.26
CA LEU A 5 25.46 7.11 -0.20
C LEU A 5 24.67 5.84 0.19
N ARG A 6 24.89 5.38 1.43
CA ARG A 6 23.97 4.48 2.15
C ARG A 6 23.41 5.29 3.31
N GLY A 7 22.09 5.37 3.38
CA GLY A 7 21.36 6.03 4.46
C GLY A 7 20.23 6.90 3.94
N CYS A 8 19.22 6.31 3.29
CA CYS A 8 17.89 6.91 3.36
C CYS A 8 17.45 6.79 4.82
N VAL A 9 17.23 7.94 5.44
CA VAL A 9 16.70 8.04 6.79
C VAL A 9 15.28 7.49 6.76
N ASN A 10 15.02 6.47 7.58
CA ASN A 10 13.66 6.00 7.87
C ASN A 10 12.86 7.16 8.47
N VAL A 11 12.08 7.83 7.64
CA VAL A 11 10.96 8.65 8.09
C VAL A 11 9.70 7.94 7.62
N ASP A 12 9.39 6.82 8.28
CA ASP A 12 8.04 6.27 8.25
C ASP A 12 7.13 7.32 8.90
N LEU A 13 6.56 8.23 8.11
CA LEU A 13 5.37 8.97 8.50
C LEU A 13 4.20 7.98 8.45
N GLU A 14 4.20 6.99 9.35
CA GLU A 14 2.91 6.54 9.87
C GLU A 14 2.24 7.81 10.42
N PRO A 15 0.98 8.12 10.06
CA PRO A 15 0.24 9.10 10.82
C PRO A 15 0.20 8.59 12.26
N LEU A 16 1.04 9.17 13.11
CA LEU A 16 1.11 8.91 14.53
C LEU A 16 -0.28 9.23 15.09
N LEU A 17 -1.15 8.22 15.14
CA LEU A 17 -2.26 8.16 16.05
C LEU A 17 -1.67 8.00 17.45
N TYR A 18 -1.13 9.10 17.99
CA TYR A 18 -0.76 9.20 19.38
C TYR A 18 -2.05 9.00 20.19
N PHE A 19 -2.12 7.87 20.89
CA PHE A 19 -3.15 7.57 21.89
C PHE A 19 -2.70 8.14 23.24
N PRO A 20 -3.35 9.17 23.81
CA PRO A 20 -3.19 9.45 25.22
C PRO A 20 -4.17 8.56 26.00
N TYR A 21 -3.62 7.58 26.73
CA TYR A 21 -4.32 6.93 27.83
C TYR A 21 -4.64 8.01 28.89
N SER A 22 -5.91 8.25 29.14
CA SER A 22 -6.41 8.97 30.31
C SER A 22 -6.36 8.04 31.51
N GLY A 23 -5.42 8.28 32.42
CA GLY A 23 -5.26 7.53 33.66
C GLY A 23 -5.31 8.45 34.89
N VAL A 24 -6.40 8.31 35.63
CA VAL A 24 -6.74 8.85 36.96
C VAL A 24 -5.55 8.81 37.95
N GLY A 25 -5.42 9.84 38.78
CA GLY A 25 -4.24 10.07 39.63
C GLY A 25 -4.21 9.44 41.04
N PHE A 26 -3.11 9.85 41.72
CA PHE A 26 -2.68 9.72 43.13
C PHE A 26 -1.93 8.45 43.56
N PRO A 27 -1.04 8.51 44.58
CA PRO A 27 -0.14 9.59 45.01
C PRO A 27 1.35 9.16 45.06
N THR A 28 2.23 10.15 45.24
CA THR A 28 3.67 10.03 45.47
C THR A 28 4.03 9.19 46.71
N PRO A 29 5.23 8.55 46.68
CA PRO A 29 6.13 8.72 47.83
C PRO A 29 7.61 8.88 47.46
N THR A 30 8.21 9.89 48.10
CA THR A 30 9.55 9.98 48.70
C THR A 30 10.81 9.48 47.96
N LEU A 31 11.69 10.44 47.69
CA LEU A 31 13.13 10.32 47.49
C LEU A 31 13.80 9.54 48.63
N ALA A 32 14.53 8.49 48.29
CA ALA A 32 15.62 7.96 49.11
C ALA A 32 16.83 7.69 48.21
N SER A 33 17.85 8.51 48.44
CA SER A 33 19.21 8.47 47.90
C SER A 33 19.95 7.22 48.36
N PHE A 34 20.58 6.49 47.44
CA PHE A 34 21.77 5.68 47.73
C PHE A 34 22.73 5.71 46.53
N GLU A 35 23.91 6.27 46.78
CA GLU A 35 25.10 6.18 45.94
C GLU A 35 25.68 4.75 45.98
N ILE A 36 26.42 4.34 44.93
CA ILE A 36 27.79 3.77 44.96
C ILE A 36 28.19 3.27 43.53
N PRO A 37 29.50 3.25 43.18
CA PRO A 37 30.02 3.49 41.83
C PRO A 37 30.64 2.27 41.10
N ILE A 38 30.95 2.50 39.80
CA ILE A 38 32.02 1.94 38.93
C ILE A 38 32.25 0.40 38.94
N SER A 39 32.10 -0.26 37.78
CA SER A 39 33.22 -0.93 37.07
C SER A 39 32.74 -1.74 35.85
N VAL A 40 33.52 -1.64 34.78
CA VAL A 40 33.42 -2.37 33.50
C VAL A 40 33.97 -3.79 33.66
N ARG A 41 33.26 -4.82 33.17
CA ARG A 41 33.90 -5.94 32.44
C ARG A 41 32.92 -6.87 31.73
N TYR A 42 33.28 -7.14 30.48
CA TYR A 42 32.84 -8.25 29.62
C TYR A 42 32.81 -9.59 30.35
N LEU A 43 31.77 -10.39 30.11
CA LEU A 43 31.86 -11.86 30.11
C LEU A 43 30.84 -12.43 29.12
N PHE A 44 31.39 -13.09 28.10
CA PHE A 44 30.69 -13.97 27.18
C PHE A 44 30.00 -15.10 27.95
N PHE A 45 28.73 -15.39 27.63
CA PHE A 45 28.16 -16.71 27.82
C PHE A 45 27.49 -17.15 26.52
N THR A 46 28.14 -18.12 25.89
CA THR A 46 27.60 -18.97 24.85
C THR A 46 26.51 -19.87 25.46
N SER A 47 25.32 -19.88 24.86
CA SER A 47 24.42 -21.02 24.98
C SER A 47 24.01 -21.44 23.58
N PHE A 48 24.53 -22.61 23.19
CA PHE A 48 24.23 -23.34 21.98
C PHE A 48 22.83 -23.95 22.15
N SER A 49 21.87 -23.59 21.32
CA SER A 49 20.67 -24.39 21.10
C SER A 49 20.70 -24.90 19.67
N ILE A 50 20.88 -26.21 19.54
CA ILE A 50 20.78 -26.95 18.29
C ILE A 50 19.29 -27.14 18.01
N SER A 51 18.71 -26.28 17.20
CA SER A 51 17.48 -26.60 16.47
C SER A 51 17.91 -27.09 15.08
N HIS A 52 17.69 -28.38 14.83
CA HIS A 52 17.77 -28.94 13.48
C HIS A 52 16.66 -28.30 12.63
N SER A 53 16.97 -27.23 11.91
CA SER A 53 16.18 -26.81 10.77
C SER A 53 16.58 -27.71 9.59
N TYR A 54 15.62 -28.50 9.12
CA TYR A 54 15.74 -29.14 7.81
C TYR A 54 15.76 -28.01 6.78
N ARG A 55 16.97 -27.67 6.32
CA ARG A 55 17.17 -26.79 5.17
C ARG A 55 16.79 -27.59 3.94
N VAL A 56 15.58 -27.37 3.44
CA VAL A 56 15.26 -27.74 2.06
C VAL A 56 16.00 -26.71 1.21
N ASP A 57 17.13 -27.10 0.65
CA ASP A 57 17.78 -26.35 -0.43
C ASP A 57 16.83 -26.37 -1.63
N LEU A 58 15.95 -25.37 -1.70
CA LEU A 58 15.31 -25.00 -2.95
C LEU A 58 16.39 -24.30 -3.80
N GLY A 59 17.19 -25.11 -4.49
CA GLY A 59 17.94 -24.66 -5.66
C GLY A 59 16.95 -24.17 -6.71
N GLY A 60 16.63 -22.88 -6.69
CA GLY A 60 15.73 -22.22 -7.62
C GLY A 60 16.27 -20.83 -7.93
N MET A 61 16.47 -20.54 -9.21
CA MET A 61 16.78 -19.22 -9.75
C MET A 61 15.87 -18.16 -9.11
N SER A 62 16.37 -16.94 -8.86
CA SER A 62 15.56 -15.84 -8.32
C SER A 62 14.26 -15.67 -9.12
N ILE A 63 13.14 -16.09 -8.54
CA ILE A 63 11.79 -16.06 -9.14
C ILE A 63 11.26 -14.61 -9.23
N LEU A 64 11.92 -13.66 -8.58
CA LEU A 64 11.58 -12.25 -8.61
C LEU A 64 12.21 -11.56 -9.84
N PRO A 65 11.51 -10.58 -10.45
CA PRO A 65 12.05 -9.83 -11.57
C PRO A 65 13.38 -9.16 -11.19
N LYS A 66 14.36 -9.15 -12.08
CA LYS A 66 15.58 -8.35 -11.90
C LYS A 66 15.30 -6.92 -12.36
N GLY A 67 15.85 -5.91 -11.68
CA GLY A 67 15.57 -4.48 -11.95
C GLY A 67 15.61 -4.09 -13.43
N ASP A 68 16.61 -4.55 -14.18
CA ASP A 68 16.79 -4.22 -15.60
C ASP A 68 15.73 -4.81 -16.55
N SER A 69 14.97 -5.81 -16.07
CA SER A 69 13.90 -6.48 -16.80
C SER A 69 12.53 -5.84 -16.60
N ILE A 70 12.39 -4.86 -15.70
CA ILE A 70 11.15 -4.14 -15.46
C ILE A 70 11.16 -2.80 -16.18
N GLN A 71 10.06 -2.49 -16.87
CA GLN A 71 9.73 -1.19 -17.39
C GLN A 71 8.56 -0.60 -16.60
N ILE A 72 8.82 0.48 -15.87
CA ILE A 72 7.77 1.33 -15.31
C ILE A 72 7.27 2.23 -16.45
N ARG A 73 6.02 2.04 -16.85
CA ARG A 73 5.38 2.77 -17.93
C ARG A 73 4.74 4.02 -17.34
N GLU A 74 5.43 5.15 -17.52
CA GLU A 74 4.91 6.47 -17.15
C GLU A 74 3.73 6.84 -18.05
N VAL A 75 2.55 6.92 -17.48
CA VAL A 75 1.31 7.26 -18.18
C VAL A 75 0.94 8.71 -17.90
N TRP A 76 0.79 9.46 -18.97
CA TRP A 76 0.40 10.85 -19.05
C TRP A 76 -0.81 10.98 -19.97
N ASN A 77 -1.35 12.18 -20.14
CA ASN A 77 -2.52 12.37 -20.99
C ASN A 77 -2.29 11.92 -22.45
N ALA A 78 -1.06 12.07 -22.95
CA ALA A 78 -0.71 11.80 -24.35
C ALA A 78 -0.75 10.31 -24.73
N ASN A 79 -0.40 9.41 -23.80
CA ASN A 79 -0.34 7.96 -24.06
C ASN A 79 -1.43 7.16 -23.32
N LEU A 80 -2.33 7.82 -22.59
CA LEU A 80 -3.36 7.16 -21.78
C LEU A 80 -4.16 6.08 -22.53
N GLU A 81 -4.62 6.39 -23.74
CA GLU A 81 -5.41 5.45 -24.57
C GLU A 81 -4.60 4.22 -24.99
N GLU A 82 -3.35 4.43 -25.38
CA GLU A 82 -2.44 3.37 -25.83
C GLU A 82 -2.13 2.41 -24.69
N GLU A 83 -1.89 2.94 -23.50
CA GLU A 83 -1.63 2.16 -22.29
C GLU A 83 -2.86 1.37 -21.84
N PHE A 84 -4.05 1.97 -21.90
CA PHE A 84 -5.29 1.24 -21.63
C PHE A 84 -5.60 0.16 -22.66
N ALA A 85 -5.17 0.33 -23.92
CA ALA A 85 -5.30 -0.74 -24.92
C ALA A 85 -4.44 -1.96 -24.56
N LEU A 86 -3.24 -1.74 -24.02
CA LEU A 86 -2.40 -2.83 -23.50
C LEU A 86 -3.05 -3.50 -22.28
N ILE A 87 -3.56 -2.71 -21.32
CA ILE A 87 -4.22 -3.24 -20.12
C ILE A 87 -5.41 -4.13 -20.49
N ARG A 88 -6.28 -3.66 -21.38
CA ARG A 88 -7.43 -4.45 -21.88
C ARG A 88 -7.01 -5.77 -22.52
N ALA A 89 -5.84 -5.82 -23.15
CA ALA A 89 -5.35 -7.03 -23.80
C ALA A 89 -4.76 -8.06 -22.81
N ILE A 90 -4.43 -7.66 -21.58
CA ILE A 90 -3.74 -8.53 -20.61
C ILE A 90 -4.60 -8.90 -19.39
N VAL A 91 -5.63 -8.12 -19.05
CA VAL A 91 -6.32 -8.22 -17.74
C VAL A 91 -6.92 -9.60 -17.47
N ASP A 92 -7.44 -10.27 -18.49
CA ASP A 92 -8.04 -11.61 -18.35
C ASP A 92 -7.00 -12.70 -18.02
N LYS A 93 -5.74 -12.50 -18.42
CA LYS A 93 -4.64 -13.44 -18.18
C LYS A 93 -3.82 -13.07 -16.93
N PHE A 94 -3.63 -11.78 -16.72
CA PHE A 94 -2.87 -11.22 -15.60
C PHE A 94 -3.83 -10.55 -14.63
N ASN A 95 -4.69 -11.37 -14.03
CA ASN A 95 -5.86 -10.95 -13.26
C ASN A 95 -5.58 -10.64 -11.79
N TYR A 96 -4.34 -10.74 -11.31
CA TYR A 96 -3.92 -10.22 -10.01
C TYR A 96 -3.39 -8.80 -10.17
N ILE A 97 -4.11 -7.83 -9.62
CA ILE A 97 -3.81 -6.40 -9.78
C ILE A 97 -3.38 -5.85 -8.43
N ALA A 98 -2.07 -5.61 -8.29
CA ALA A 98 -1.54 -4.88 -7.16
C ALA A 98 -1.62 -3.37 -7.38
N MET A 99 -1.99 -2.64 -6.34
CA MET A 99 -2.27 -1.22 -6.45
C MET A 99 -1.75 -0.44 -5.24
N ASP A 100 -1.33 0.80 -5.51
CA ASP A 100 -0.92 1.80 -4.53
C ASP A 100 -1.23 3.21 -5.08
N THR A 101 -1.42 4.20 -4.20
CA THR A 101 -1.69 5.58 -4.60
C THR A 101 -0.83 6.60 -3.86
N GLU A 102 -0.51 7.70 -4.54
CA GLU A 102 0.09 8.88 -3.92
C GLU A 102 -0.89 10.04 -3.90
N PHE A 103 -1.03 10.67 -2.74
CA PHE A 103 -1.97 11.75 -2.49
C PHE A 103 -1.41 12.71 -1.42
N PRO A 104 -1.96 13.93 -1.26
CA PRO A 104 -1.33 14.99 -0.48
C PRO A 104 -1.55 14.85 1.04
N GLY A 105 -1.52 13.62 1.56
CA GLY A 105 -1.60 13.29 2.98
C GLY A 105 -3.00 13.38 3.59
N VAL A 106 -3.04 13.66 4.89
CA VAL A 106 -4.27 13.74 5.69
C VAL A 106 -4.25 15.08 6.44
N VAL A 107 -5.27 15.91 6.21
CA VAL A 107 -5.36 17.27 6.76
C VAL A 107 -6.57 17.47 7.68
N LEU A 108 -7.59 16.61 7.55
CA LEU A 108 -8.78 16.64 8.38
C LEU A 108 -8.76 15.53 9.42
N ARG A 109 -9.20 15.87 10.63
CA ARG A 109 -9.56 14.92 11.67
C ARG A 109 -10.96 15.28 12.17
N PRO A 110 -11.95 14.39 12.01
CA PRO A 110 -13.32 14.71 12.36
C PRO A 110 -13.45 14.79 13.90
N LEU A 111 -14.19 15.80 14.35
CA LEU A 111 -14.51 15.99 15.77
C LEU A 111 -15.90 15.40 16.05
N GLY A 112 -16.04 14.65 17.13
CA GLY A 112 -17.33 14.10 17.52
C GLY A 112 -17.24 12.77 18.27
N THR A 113 -18.40 12.18 18.53
CA THR A 113 -18.52 10.84 19.11
C THR A 113 -18.78 9.84 17.97
N PHE A 114 -18.04 8.74 17.97
CA PHE A 114 -18.13 7.67 16.98
C PHE A 114 -18.52 6.36 17.68
N LYS A 115 -19.26 5.49 16.98
CA LYS A 115 -19.74 4.24 17.60
C LYS A 115 -18.57 3.30 17.91
N ASN A 116 -17.57 3.28 17.05
CA ASN A 116 -16.36 2.48 17.17
C ASN A 116 -15.21 3.14 16.39
N ILE A 117 -14.02 2.54 16.46
CA ILE A 117 -12.82 3.05 15.79
C ILE A 117 -12.91 2.98 14.27
N ASN A 118 -13.60 1.97 13.71
CA ASN A 118 -13.77 1.81 12.26
C ASN A 118 -14.64 2.92 11.67
N ASP A 119 -15.71 3.34 12.37
CA ASP A 119 -16.54 4.48 12.00
C ASP A 119 -15.72 5.79 12.00
N PHE A 120 -14.88 5.98 13.01
CA PHE A 120 -13.96 7.13 13.07
C PHE A 120 -12.96 7.12 11.92
N ASN A 121 -12.35 5.97 11.63
CA ASN A 121 -11.40 5.80 10.54
C ASN A 121 -12.06 6.06 9.19
N TYR A 122 -13.25 5.49 8.95
CA TYR A 122 -14.00 5.73 7.73
C TYR A 122 -14.37 7.20 7.55
N ARG A 123 -14.83 7.87 8.61
CA ARG A 123 -15.16 9.29 8.53
C ARG A 123 -13.93 10.14 8.20
N THR A 124 -12.81 9.84 8.83
CA THR A 124 -11.53 10.52 8.57
C THR A 124 -11.12 10.34 7.12
N LEU A 125 -11.17 9.11 6.60
CA LEU A 125 -10.91 8.79 5.20
C LEU A 125 -11.83 9.58 4.27
N LYS A 126 -13.15 9.47 4.48
CA LYS A 126 -14.16 10.14 3.63
C LYS A 126 -13.90 11.63 3.50
N ASP A 127 -13.76 12.32 4.63
CA ASP A 127 -13.62 13.78 4.65
C ASP A 127 -12.32 14.21 3.94
N ASN A 128 -11.22 13.46 4.10
CA ASN A 128 -9.96 13.76 3.42
C ASN A 128 -10.00 13.42 1.92
N VAL A 129 -10.51 12.25 1.53
CA VAL A 129 -10.61 11.85 0.12
C VAL A 129 -11.50 12.80 -0.68
N GLU A 130 -12.59 13.31 -0.07
CA GLU A 130 -13.45 14.29 -0.73
C GLU A 130 -12.75 15.64 -0.94
N MET A 131 -11.99 16.09 0.05
CA MET A 131 -11.29 17.38 0.03
C MET A 131 -10.03 17.38 -0.85
N LEU A 132 -9.28 16.28 -0.82
CA LEU A 132 -7.97 16.17 -1.44
C LEU A 132 -8.06 15.53 -2.84
N LYS A 133 -6.97 15.62 -3.59
CA LYS A 133 -6.89 15.18 -4.98
C LYS A 133 -5.78 14.15 -5.15
N LEU A 134 -6.07 13.12 -5.93
CA LEU A 134 -5.13 12.05 -6.26
C LEU A 134 -3.98 12.61 -7.10
N ILE A 135 -2.75 12.16 -6.85
CA ILE A 135 -1.55 12.62 -7.56
C ILE A 135 -1.01 11.51 -8.48
N GLN A 136 -0.88 10.29 -7.96
CA GLN A 136 -0.50 9.12 -8.74
C GLN A 136 -1.30 7.88 -8.37
N LEU A 137 -1.38 6.94 -9.32
CA LEU A 137 -1.86 5.58 -9.13
C LEU A 137 -0.86 4.63 -9.78
N GLY A 138 -0.50 3.57 -9.07
CA GLY A 138 0.32 2.48 -9.58
C GLY A 138 -0.51 1.23 -9.76
N LEU A 139 -0.36 0.56 -10.90
CA LEU A 139 -0.97 -0.74 -11.15
C LEU A 139 0.08 -1.72 -11.65
N THR A 140 0.20 -2.83 -10.94
CA THR A 140 1.03 -3.97 -11.33
C THR A 140 0.13 -5.18 -11.57
N PHE A 141 0.14 -5.69 -12.80
CA PHE A 141 -0.64 -6.85 -13.21
C PHE A 141 0.23 -8.10 -13.14
N SER A 142 -0.32 -9.20 -12.64
CA SER A 142 0.36 -10.49 -12.58
C SER A 142 -0.64 -11.65 -12.76
N ASP A 143 -0.14 -12.81 -13.17
CA ASP A 143 -0.92 -14.05 -13.12
C ASP A 143 -0.92 -14.64 -11.69
N GLU A 144 -1.61 -15.77 -11.49
CA GLU A 144 -1.67 -16.46 -10.19
C GLU A 144 -0.29 -16.87 -9.65
N ASP A 145 0.63 -17.16 -10.57
CA ASP A 145 2.02 -17.48 -10.27
C ASP A 145 2.87 -16.22 -10.10
N GLY A 146 2.31 -15.02 -10.14
CA GLY A 146 3.04 -13.76 -9.95
C GLY A 146 4.00 -13.41 -11.09
N ASN A 147 3.80 -13.95 -12.29
CA ASN A 147 4.53 -13.54 -13.49
C ASN A 147 3.91 -12.25 -14.05
N LEU A 148 4.75 -11.36 -14.56
CA LEU A 148 4.33 -10.07 -15.09
C LEU A 148 4.12 -10.12 -16.62
N PRO A 149 3.23 -9.28 -17.18
CA PRO A 149 3.08 -9.12 -18.63
C PRO A 149 4.30 -8.45 -19.23
N THR A 150 4.60 -8.72 -20.50
CA THR A 150 5.67 -8.01 -21.24
C THR A 150 5.15 -6.95 -22.22
N CYS A 151 3.83 -6.86 -22.40
CA CYS A 151 3.18 -5.90 -23.28
C CYS A 151 3.74 -5.90 -24.73
N GLY A 152 4.18 -7.05 -25.24
CA GLY A 152 4.77 -7.17 -26.58
C GLY A 152 6.23 -6.68 -26.68
N THR A 153 6.89 -6.45 -25.55
CA THR A 153 8.31 -6.06 -25.47
C THR A 153 9.17 -7.18 -24.87
N ASP A 154 10.48 -6.94 -24.74
CA ASP A 154 11.44 -7.81 -24.05
C ASP A 154 11.49 -7.58 -22.53
N LYS A 155 10.74 -6.61 -22.02
CA LYS A 155 10.68 -6.23 -20.60
C LYS A 155 9.30 -6.46 -20.03
N PHE A 156 9.24 -6.74 -18.74
CA PHE A 156 8.00 -6.76 -17.99
C PHE A 156 7.47 -5.34 -17.80
N CYS A 157 6.16 -5.14 -17.92
CA CYS A 157 5.51 -3.83 -17.82
C CYS A 157 4.72 -3.69 -16.52
N ILE A 158 4.89 -2.54 -15.86
CA ILE A 158 4.00 -2.05 -14.79
C ILE A 158 3.60 -0.60 -15.12
N TRP A 159 2.51 -0.10 -14.55
CA TRP A 159 1.98 1.23 -14.89
C TRP A 159 2.05 2.20 -13.73
N GLN A 160 2.42 3.43 -14.05
CA GLN A 160 2.38 4.58 -13.15
C GLN A 160 1.60 5.71 -13.82
N PHE A 161 0.40 5.97 -13.33
CA PHE A 161 -0.49 7.01 -13.84
C PHE A 161 -0.26 8.32 -13.09
N ASN A 162 -0.04 9.40 -13.82
CA ASN A 162 0.23 10.73 -13.29
C ASN A 162 -0.97 11.66 -13.54
N PHE A 163 -1.62 12.16 -12.49
CA PHE A 163 -2.87 12.95 -12.60
C PHE A 163 -2.60 14.46 -12.59
N ARG A 164 -3.49 15.24 -13.22
CA ARG A 164 -3.34 16.70 -13.37
C ARG A 164 -4.01 17.54 -12.31
N GLU A 165 -4.94 16.95 -11.55
CA GLU A 165 -5.94 17.70 -10.79
C GLU A 165 -5.33 18.45 -9.60
N PHE A 166 -4.29 17.91 -8.98
CA PHE A 166 -3.64 18.50 -7.82
C PHE A 166 -2.73 19.66 -8.22
N ASN A 167 -3.02 20.86 -7.72
CA ASN A 167 -2.25 22.08 -7.94
C ASN A 167 -1.76 22.66 -6.62
N ILE A 168 -0.45 22.73 -6.46
CA ILE A 168 0.17 23.19 -5.21
C ILE A 168 -0.12 24.66 -4.86
N GLY A 169 -0.49 25.48 -5.84
CA GLY A 169 -0.79 26.90 -5.64
C GLY A 169 -2.20 27.18 -5.10
N SER A 170 -3.12 26.22 -5.23
CA SER A 170 -4.54 26.44 -4.91
C SER A 170 -5.18 25.33 -4.05
N ASP A 171 -4.64 24.12 -4.04
CA ASP A 171 -5.22 23.00 -3.31
C ASP A 171 -4.69 22.86 -1.88
N ILE A 172 -5.49 22.21 -1.04
CA ILE A 172 -5.12 21.88 0.33
C ILE A 172 -4.24 20.62 0.33
N PHE A 173 -3.22 20.60 1.17
CA PHE A 173 -2.31 19.47 1.34
C PHE A 173 -1.62 19.47 2.70
N ALA A 174 -1.08 18.31 3.11
CA ALA A 174 -0.14 18.22 4.20
C ALA A 174 1.29 18.55 3.69
N SER A 175 1.94 19.55 4.28
CA SER A 175 3.25 20.02 3.82
C SER A 175 4.31 18.93 3.82
N ASP A 176 4.35 18.10 4.86
CA ASP A 176 5.33 17.01 4.98
C ASP A 176 5.16 15.97 3.86
N SER A 177 3.91 15.68 3.46
CA SER A 177 3.61 14.77 2.36
C SER A 177 4.07 15.32 1.01
N ILE A 178 3.85 16.61 0.74
CA ILE A 178 4.30 17.23 -0.53
C ILE A 178 5.82 17.31 -0.59
N GLU A 179 6.48 17.64 0.52
CA GLU A 179 7.93 17.67 0.57
C GLU A 179 8.54 16.28 0.34
N LEU A 180 7.98 15.25 0.97
CA LEU A 180 8.37 13.85 0.73
C LEU A 180 8.19 13.47 -0.75
N LEU A 181 7.03 13.74 -1.35
CA LEU A 181 6.76 13.42 -2.75
C LEU A 181 7.70 14.14 -3.71
N ARG A 182 8.05 15.40 -3.44
CA ARG A 182 9.08 16.13 -4.21
C ARG A 182 10.44 15.45 -4.12
N GLN A 183 10.84 15.04 -2.92
CA GLN A 183 12.11 14.34 -2.70
C GLN A 183 12.15 12.99 -3.41
N CYS A 184 10.99 12.34 -3.55
CA CYS A 184 10.82 11.11 -4.31
C CYS A 184 10.67 11.34 -5.82
N GLY A 185 10.76 12.58 -6.30
CA GLY A 185 10.84 12.88 -7.74
C GLY A 185 9.51 13.21 -8.41
N ILE A 186 8.44 13.49 -7.66
CA ILE A 186 7.18 13.98 -8.23
C ILE A 186 7.35 15.41 -8.74
N ASP A 187 7.13 15.58 -10.05
CA ASP A 187 7.12 16.88 -10.70
C ASP A 187 5.69 17.42 -10.82
N PHE A 188 5.27 18.16 -9.80
CA PHE A 188 3.94 18.76 -9.73
C PHE A 188 3.63 19.72 -10.88
N GLN A 189 4.63 20.39 -11.45
CA GLN A 189 4.41 21.26 -12.59
C GLN A 189 4.06 20.41 -13.82
N LYS A 190 4.85 19.37 -14.07
CA LYS A 190 4.57 18.42 -15.15
C LYS A 190 3.23 17.72 -14.97
N ASN A 191 2.84 17.35 -13.74
CA ASN A 191 1.51 16.84 -13.44
C ASN A 191 0.42 17.79 -13.96
N ASN A 192 0.49 19.09 -13.64
CA ASN A 192 -0.53 20.03 -14.11
C ASN A 192 -0.52 20.25 -15.64
N GLU A 193 0.65 20.20 -16.28
CA GLU A 193 0.82 20.47 -17.72
C GLU A 193 0.47 19.25 -18.60
N GLU A 194 0.88 18.05 -18.20
CA GLU A 194 0.83 16.83 -19.00
C GLU A 194 -0.02 15.71 -18.38
N GLY A 195 -0.46 15.87 -17.13
CA GLY A 195 -1.14 14.85 -16.36
C GLY A 195 -2.48 14.42 -16.95
N ILE A 196 -2.87 13.20 -16.61
CA ILE A 196 -4.12 12.57 -16.99
C ILE A 196 -5.31 13.35 -16.40
N ASP A 197 -6.38 13.50 -17.18
CA ASP A 197 -7.68 13.94 -16.65
C ASP A 197 -8.32 12.75 -15.93
N VAL A 198 -8.65 12.94 -14.66
CA VAL A 198 -9.18 11.90 -13.77
C VAL A 198 -10.50 11.31 -14.29
N ASN A 199 -11.33 12.11 -14.97
CA ASN A 199 -12.60 11.64 -15.52
C ASN A 199 -12.35 10.79 -16.77
N ARG A 200 -11.41 11.20 -17.63
CA ARG A 200 -11.02 10.37 -18.79
C ARG A 200 -10.43 9.04 -18.34
N PHE A 201 -9.58 9.05 -17.31
CA PHE A 201 -9.07 7.83 -16.71
C PHE A 201 -10.21 6.94 -16.18
N GLY A 202 -11.19 7.53 -15.47
CA GLY A 202 -12.34 6.79 -14.95
C GLY A 202 -13.19 6.13 -16.04
N GLU A 203 -13.43 6.82 -17.15
CA GLU A 203 -14.15 6.25 -18.30
C GLU A 203 -13.43 5.02 -18.88
N LEU A 204 -12.10 5.13 -19.06
CA LEU A 204 -11.29 4.05 -19.60
C LEU A 204 -11.19 2.88 -18.62
N LEU A 205 -11.01 3.16 -17.32
CA LEU A 205 -10.96 2.14 -16.28
C LEU A 205 -12.28 1.37 -16.21
N MET A 206 -13.42 2.07 -16.23
CA MET A 206 -14.76 1.47 -16.19
C MET A 206 -15.00 0.45 -17.32
N SER A 207 -14.44 0.71 -18.51
CA SER A 207 -14.61 -0.12 -19.71
C SER A 207 -13.41 -1.05 -20.00
N SER A 208 -12.48 -1.18 -19.05
CA SER A 208 -11.23 -1.93 -19.26
C SER A 208 -11.27 -3.41 -18.87
N GLY A 209 -12.27 -3.84 -18.09
CA GLY A 209 -12.29 -5.17 -17.46
C GLY A 209 -11.52 -5.27 -16.14
N VAL A 210 -10.87 -4.19 -15.69
CA VAL A 210 -10.13 -4.11 -14.41
C VAL A 210 -11.03 -4.00 -13.18
N VAL A 211 -12.19 -3.38 -13.34
CA VAL A 211 -13.21 -3.19 -12.30
C VAL A 211 -14.51 -3.85 -12.72
N LEU A 212 -15.41 -4.10 -11.77
CA LEU A 212 -16.70 -4.79 -12.01
C LEU A 212 -16.51 -6.18 -12.64
N ASN A 213 -15.41 -6.85 -12.30
CA ASN A 213 -15.01 -8.14 -12.85
C ASN A 213 -14.68 -9.11 -11.71
N ASP A 214 -15.45 -10.19 -11.60
CA ASP A 214 -15.31 -11.21 -10.54
C ASP A 214 -14.04 -12.06 -10.71
N ASP A 215 -13.45 -12.08 -11.90
CA ASP A 215 -12.21 -12.83 -12.18
C ASP A 215 -10.94 -12.06 -11.73
N VAL A 216 -11.07 -10.78 -11.40
CA VAL A 216 -9.95 -9.92 -10.99
C VAL A 216 -9.74 -9.97 -9.47
N ASN A 217 -8.47 -10.14 -9.07
CA ASN A 217 -8.02 -10.21 -7.70
C ASN A 217 -7.19 -8.96 -7.35
N TRP A 218 -7.74 -8.07 -6.54
CA TRP A 218 -7.03 -6.87 -6.08
C TRP A 218 -6.12 -7.19 -4.91
N VAL A 219 -4.89 -6.69 -4.96
CA VAL A 219 -3.86 -6.87 -3.94
C VAL A 219 -3.37 -5.50 -3.49
N THR A 220 -3.44 -5.22 -2.20
CA THR A 220 -3.18 -3.87 -1.70
C THR A 220 -2.50 -3.89 -0.34
N PHE A 221 -2.07 -2.72 0.15
CA PHE A 221 -1.47 -2.61 1.49
C PHE A 221 -2.09 -1.43 2.24
N HIS A 222 -2.85 -1.70 3.32
CA HIS A 222 -3.46 -0.66 4.16
C HIS A 222 -4.34 0.35 3.37
N SER A 223 -5.23 -0.21 2.56
CA SER A 223 -5.67 0.43 1.32
C SER A 223 -6.98 1.21 1.36
N GLY A 224 -7.40 1.62 2.56
CA GLY A 224 -8.66 2.36 2.72
C GLY A 224 -8.70 3.60 1.83
N TYR A 225 -7.67 4.44 1.91
CA TYR A 225 -7.57 5.67 1.12
C TYR A 225 -7.49 5.39 -0.37
N ASP A 226 -6.69 4.40 -0.79
CA ASP A 226 -6.52 4.05 -2.20
C ASP A 226 -7.85 3.71 -2.87
N PHE A 227 -8.63 2.82 -2.23
CA PHE A 227 -9.96 2.49 -2.71
C PHE A 227 -10.95 3.65 -2.58
N GLY A 228 -10.79 4.52 -1.57
CA GLY A 228 -11.53 5.77 -1.46
C GLY A 228 -11.35 6.65 -2.70
N TYR A 229 -10.11 6.86 -3.14
CA TYR A 229 -9.81 7.64 -4.33
C TYR A 229 -10.36 6.98 -5.60
N LEU A 230 -10.17 5.66 -5.77
CA LEU A 230 -10.70 4.96 -6.93
C LEU A 230 -12.24 4.99 -6.98
N LEU A 231 -12.93 4.80 -5.86
CA LEU A 231 -14.39 4.90 -5.82
C LEU A 231 -14.88 6.32 -6.12
N LYS A 232 -14.25 7.36 -5.55
CA LYS A 232 -14.57 8.76 -5.87
C LYS A 232 -14.46 9.02 -7.37
N LEU A 233 -13.38 8.53 -7.97
CA LEU A 233 -13.10 8.65 -9.40
C LEU A 233 -14.10 7.87 -10.26
N LEU A 234 -14.37 6.61 -9.95
CA LEU A 234 -15.24 5.72 -10.74
C LEU A 234 -16.71 6.12 -10.65
N THR A 235 -17.15 6.64 -9.50
CA THR A 235 -18.54 7.04 -9.28
C THR A 235 -18.81 8.49 -9.65
N CYS A 236 -17.77 9.31 -9.82
CA CYS A 236 -17.84 10.76 -9.97
C CYS A 236 -18.72 11.44 -8.90
N ARG A 237 -18.77 10.87 -7.69
CA ARG A 237 -19.62 11.30 -6.58
C ARG A 237 -18.82 11.32 -5.28
N GLY A 238 -19.35 12.00 -4.27
CA GLY A 238 -18.86 11.87 -2.90
C GLY A 238 -18.98 10.43 -2.41
N LEU A 239 -18.10 10.03 -1.48
CA LEU A 239 -18.13 8.70 -0.92
C LEU A 239 -19.41 8.51 -0.06
N PRO A 240 -19.86 7.25 0.14
CA PRO A 240 -21.04 6.98 0.98
C PRO A 240 -20.98 7.61 2.36
N ASN A 241 -22.13 7.90 2.96
CA ASN A 241 -22.17 8.58 4.27
C ASN A 241 -21.68 7.72 5.43
N ASP A 242 -21.74 6.40 5.28
CA ASP A 242 -21.31 5.44 6.27
C ASP A 242 -20.45 4.33 5.66
N GLN A 243 -19.82 3.58 6.55
CA GLN A 243 -18.90 2.51 6.19
C GLN A 243 -19.62 1.36 5.47
N ALA A 244 -20.87 1.07 5.81
CA ALA A 244 -21.61 -0.02 5.20
C ALA A 244 -21.82 0.24 3.70
N GLY A 245 -22.30 1.44 3.34
CA GLY A 245 -22.45 1.85 1.96
C GLY A 245 -21.11 1.91 1.21
N PHE A 246 -20.01 2.23 1.89
CA PHE A 246 -18.67 2.14 1.28
C PHE A 246 -18.32 0.71 0.88
N PHE A 247 -18.50 -0.25 1.78
CA PHE A 247 -18.23 -1.67 1.48
C PHE A 247 -19.20 -2.25 0.45
N GLU A 248 -20.44 -1.79 0.38
CA GLU A 248 -21.36 -2.14 -0.71
C GLU A 248 -20.76 -1.78 -2.08
N LEU A 249 -20.20 -0.57 -2.21
CA LEU A 249 -19.53 -0.17 -3.44
C LEU A 249 -18.22 -0.92 -3.67
N ILE A 250 -17.41 -1.15 -2.63
CA ILE A 250 -16.18 -1.96 -2.76
C ILE A 250 -16.50 -3.34 -3.33
N ASN A 251 -17.51 -4.02 -2.78
CA ASN A 251 -17.88 -5.37 -3.23
C ASN A 251 -18.41 -5.40 -4.67
N VAL A 252 -18.98 -4.30 -5.17
CA VAL A 252 -19.44 -4.19 -6.56
C VAL A 252 -18.27 -3.92 -7.50
N TYR A 253 -17.45 -2.91 -7.22
CA TYR A 253 -16.38 -2.47 -8.11
C TYR A 253 -15.13 -3.35 -8.04
N PHE A 254 -14.85 -3.94 -6.88
CA PHE A 254 -13.67 -4.72 -6.55
C PHE A 254 -14.08 -6.01 -5.80
N PRO A 255 -14.65 -7.01 -6.50
CA PRO A 255 -15.29 -8.15 -5.84
C PRO A 255 -14.34 -8.99 -4.97
N VAL A 256 -13.07 -9.08 -5.36
CA VAL A 256 -12.05 -9.83 -4.61
C VAL A 256 -10.89 -8.90 -4.26
N VAL A 257 -10.68 -8.67 -2.96
CA VAL A 257 -9.63 -7.80 -2.43
C VAL A 257 -8.84 -8.50 -1.34
N TYR A 258 -7.51 -8.44 -1.41
CA TYR A 258 -6.58 -8.89 -0.38
C TYR A 258 -5.74 -7.72 0.12
N ASP A 259 -6.02 -7.25 1.34
CA ASP A 259 -5.20 -6.25 2.02
C ASP A 259 -4.07 -6.95 2.79
N ILE A 260 -2.82 -6.76 2.35
CA ILE A 260 -1.62 -7.34 2.95
C ILE A 260 -1.49 -6.96 4.42
N LYS A 261 -1.84 -5.72 4.80
CA LYS A 261 -1.76 -5.28 6.20
C LYS A 261 -2.77 -6.04 7.08
N HIS A 262 -3.91 -6.44 6.52
CA HIS A 262 -4.84 -7.35 7.17
C HIS A 262 -4.26 -8.77 7.26
N LEU A 263 -3.71 -9.31 6.17
CA LEU A 263 -3.11 -10.64 6.14
C LEU A 263 -1.99 -10.80 7.17
N MET A 264 -1.15 -9.76 7.36
CA MET A 264 -0.08 -9.74 8.36
C MET A 264 -0.57 -10.06 9.78
N LYS A 265 -1.82 -9.75 10.14
CA LYS A 265 -2.38 -10.08 11.46
C LYS A 265 -2.40 -11.59 11.75
N PHE A 266 -2.38 -12.42 10.71
CA PHE A 266 -2.39 -13.88 10.81
C PHE A 266 -1.01 -14.49 10.65
N CYS A 267 0.02 -13.66 10.47
CA CYS A 267 1.41 -14.07 10.34
C CYS A 267 2.19 -13.64 11.59
N ASN A 268 2.62 -14.62 12.39
CA ASN A 268 3.47 -14.33 13.54
C ASN A 268 4.74 -13.61 13.09
N SER A 269 5.13 -12.56 13.83
CA SER A 269 6.38 -11.77 13.65
C SER A 269 6.41 -10.74 12.52
N LEU A 270 5.37 -10.61 11.68
CA LEU A 270 5.32 -9.58 10.64
C LEU A 270 4.66 -8.29 11.15
N HIS A 271 5.34 -7.15 10.99
CA HIS A 271 4.89 -5.84 11.47
C HIS A 271 5.55 -4.71 10.67
N GLY A 272 5.08 -3.47 10.87
CA GLY A 272 5.60 -2.26 10.18
C GLY A 272 4.91 -1.96 8.85
N GLY A 273 5.44 -0.99 8.12
CA GLY A 273 4.99 -0.59 6.78
C GLY A 273 5.42 -1.55 5.67
N LEU A 274 5.03 -1.25 4.43
CA LEU A 274 5.28 -2.11 3.25
C LEU A 274 6.78 -2.38 3.04
N ASN A 275 7.62 -1.33 3.14
CA ASN A 275 9.08 -1.48 3.03
C ASN A 275 9.63 -2.44 4.08
N LYS A 276 9.17 -2.31 5.34
CA LYS A 276 9.64 -3.18 6.41
C LYS A 276 9.21 -4.62 6.19
N LEU A 277 7.99 -4.83 5.74
CA LEU A 277 7.50 -6.16 5.38
C LEU A 277 8.32 -6.77 4.23
N ALA A 278 8.60 -5.99 3.18
CA ALA A 278 9.41 -6.43 2.06
C ALA A 278 10.82 -6.86 2.50
N GLU A 279 11.46 -6.08 3.37
CA GLU A 279 12.75 -6.46 3.98
C GLU A 279 12.66 -7.80 4.73
N LEU A 280 11.62 -7.99 5.55
CA LEU A 280 11.42 -9.22 6.33
C LEU A 280 11.16 -10.44 5.44
N LEU A 281 10.60 -10.24 4.25
CA LEU A 281 10.33 -11.29 3.27
C LEU A 281 11.41 -11.40 2.18
N GLU A 282 12.53 -10.68 2.34
CA GLU A 282 13.65 -10.65 1.41
C GLU A 282 13.22 -10.28 -0.03
N VAL A 283 12.29 -9.31 -0.15
CA VAL A 283 11.83 -8.75 -1.42
C VAL A 283 12.57 -7.44 -1.69
N GLU A 284 13.24 -7.36 -2.83
CA GLU A 284 13.94 -6.16 -3.29
C GLU A 284 12.97 -5.21 -4.01
N ARG A 285 13.08 -3.91 -3.70
CA ARG A 285 12.33 -2.85 -4.38
C ARG A 285 12.97 -2.52 -5.73
N ILE A 286 12.12 -2.35 -6.74
CA ILE A 286 12.52 -1.87 -8.07
C ILE A 286 11.78 -0.56 -8.33
N GLY A 287 12.55 0.50 -8.61
CA GLY A 287 12.03 1.86 -8.75
C GLY A 287 12.22 2.69 -7.48
N VAL A 288 11.69 3.92 -7.52
CA VAL A 288 11.81 4.89 -6.42
C VAL A 288 10.76 4.60 -5.35
N CYS A 289 11.11 4.67 -4.07
CA CYS A 289 10.13 4.53 -2.98
C CYS A 289 9.20 5.76 -2.93
N HIS A 290 7.93 5.57 -2.57
CA HIS A 290 6.90 6.62 -2.62
C HIS A 290 6.67 7.15 -4.04
N GLN A 291 6.66 6.23 -4.99
CA GLN A 291 6.05 6.42 -6.29
C GLN A 291 5.15 5.23 -6.56
N ALA A 292 3.90 5.51 -6.90
CA ALA A 292 2.84 4.51 -6.87
C ALA A 292 3.17 3.27 -7.73
N GLY A 293 3.83 3.43 -8.88
CA GLY A 293 4.21 2.31 -9.74
C GLY A 293 5.17 1.32 -9.03
N SER A 294 6.24 1.84 -8.46
CA SER A 294 7.23 1.08 -7.68
C SER A 294 6.61 0.41 -6.45
N ASP A 295 5.76 1.13 -5.73
CA ASP A 295 5.08 0.65 -4.53
C ASP A 295 4.01 -0.42 -4.85
N SER A 296 3.32 -0.31 -5.99
CA SER A 296 2.41 -1.35 -6.48
C SER A 296 3.15 -2.64 -6.85
N LEU A 297 4.36 -2.54 -7.44
CA LEU A 297 5.18 -3.71 -7.74
C LEU A 297 5.71 -4.37 -6.45
N LEU A 298 6.17 -3.55 -5.50
CA LEU A 298 6.60 -4.06 -4.20
C LEU A 298 5.44 -4.78 -3.49
N THR A 299 4.23 -4.23 -3.57
CA THR A 299 2.98 -4.83 -3.08
C THR A 299 2.73 -6.20 -3.73
N ALA A 300 2.81 -6.31 -5.06
CA ALA A 300 2.64 -7.58 -5.78
C ALA A 300 3.65 -8.66 -5.33
N CYS A 301 4.94 -8.31 -5.35
CA CYS A 301 6.02 -9.24 -5.00
C CYS A 301 5.93 -9.68 -3.53
N THR A 302 5.61 -8.75 -2.64
CA THR A 302 5.46 -9.00 -1.21
C THR A 302 4.27 -9.90 -0.93
N PHE A 303 3.14 -9.65 -1.57
CA PHE A 303 1.96 -10.49 -1.46
C PHE A 303 2.23 -11.94 -1.88
N ARG A 304 2.89 -12.14 -3.02
CA ARG A 304 3.27 -13.48 -3.49
C ARG A 304 4.10 -14.20 -2.43
N LYS A 305 5.17 -13.57 -1.93
CA LYS A 305 6.04 -14.15 -0.90
C LYS A 305 5.28 -14.46 0.39
N LEU A 306 4.40 -13.55 0.82
CA LEU A 306 3.57 -13.72 2.00
C LEU A 306 2.62 -14.91 1.84
N ARG A 307 1.88 -14.98 0.74
CA ARG A 307 0.94 -16.05 0.40
C ARG A 307 1.62 -17.42 0.39
N ASP A 308 2.75 -17.52 -0.29
CA ASP A 308 3.45 -18.78 -0.49
C ASP A 308 4.10 -19.27 0.81
N THR A 309 4.57 -18.36 1.66
CA THR A 309 5.29 -18.70 2.90
C THR A 309 4.38 -18.97 4.10
N PHE A 310 3.30 -18.19 4.26
CA PHE A 310 2.48 -18.22 5.49
C PHE A 310 1.10 -18.85 5.30
N PHE A 311 0.58 -18.90 4.07
CA PHE A 311 -0.79 -19.32 3.80
C PHE A 311 -0.88 -20.58 2.94
N ASN A 312 0.25 -21.17 2.53
CA ASN A 312 0.32 -22.33 1.63
C ASN A 312 -0.57 -22.15 0.39
N GLY A 313 -0.65 -20.93 -0.14
CA GLY A 313 -1.50 -20.59 -1.30
C GLY A 313 -2.99 -20.32 -1.00
N SER A 314 -3.51 -20.70 0.17
CA SER A 314 -4.95 -20.60 0.49
C SER A 314 -5.30 -19.33 1.28
N ILE A 315 -5.67 -18.27 0.58
CA ILE A 315 -5.95 -16.94 1.15
C ILE A 315 -7.41 -16.49 1.01
N GLN A 316 -8.26 -17.25 0.32
CA GLN A 316 -9.62 -16.85 -0.09
C GLN A 316 -10.51 -16.46 1.10
N LYS A 317 -10.31 -17.08 2.27
CA LYS A 317 -11.07 -16.76 3.49
C LYS A 317 -10.80 -15.37 4.09
N TYR A 318 -9.73 -14.71 3.64
CA TYR A 318 -9.33 -13.38 4.10
C TYR A 318 -9.73 -12.27 3.12
N ALA A 319 -10.38 -12.62 2.01
CA ALA A 319 -10.79 -11.65 1.00
C ALA A 319 -11.87 -10.68 1.53
N GLY A 320 -11.86 -9.45 1.02
CA GLY A 320 -12.89 -8.44 1.26
C GLY A 320 -12.74 -7.64 2.55
N VAL A 321 -11.61 -7.77 3.27
CA VAL A 321 -11.35 -7.02 4.51
C VAL A 321 -10.25 -5.98 4.28
N LEU A 322 -10.59 -4.71 4.45
CA LEU A 322 -9.64 -3.59 4.43
C LEU A 322 -9.14 -3.28 5.84
N TYR A 323 -7.82 -3.17 6.01
CA TYR A 323 -7.25 -2.90 7.33
C TYR A 323 -7.76 -1.56 7.91
N GLY A 324 -8.15 -1.56 9.18
CA GLY A 324 -8.63 -0.36 9.88
C GLY A 324 -10.06 0.08 9.53
N LEU A 325 -10.72 -0.58 8.58
CA LEU A 325 -12.10 -0.30 8.19
C LEU A 325 -13.00 -1.52 8.33
N GLY A 326 -12.59 -2.69 7.81
CA GLY A 326 -13.45 -3.87 7.80
C GLY A 326 -13.82 -4.35 9.20
N VAL A 327 -15.06 -4.84 9.34
CA VAL A 327 -15.44 -5.67 10.49
C VAL A 327 -14.91 -7.08 10.18
N GLU A 328 -14.03 -7.59 11.04
CA GLU A 328 -13.57 -8.97 10.92
C GLU A 328 -14.81 -9.86 11.05
N ASN A 329 -15.25 -10.47 9.96
CA ASN A 329 -16.28 -11.51 10.01
C ASN A 329 -15.65 -12.72 10.71
N GLY A 330 -15.66 -12.69 12.04
CA GLY A 330 -15.43 -13.85 12.87
C GLY A 330 -16.44 -14.91 12.47
N GLN A 331 -15.94 -15.97 11.81
CA GLN A 331 -16.66 -17.19 11.49
C GLN A 331 -17.93 -16.98 10.63
N ARG A 332 -17.81 -17.23 9.32
CA ARG A 332 -18.93 -17.87 8.62
C ARG A 332 -19.14 -19.22 9.31
N THR A 333 -20.02 -19.28 10.30
CA THR A 333 -20.55 -20.53 10.80
C THR A 333 -21.30 -21.19 9.65
N ASN A 334 -20.82 -22.39 9.28
CA ASN A 334 -21.48 -23.29 8.34
C ASN A 334 -22.97 -23.49 8.63
#